data_AF-A0A9W6SS85-F1
#
_entry.id   AF-A0A9W6SS85-F1
#
_cell.length_a   1.000
_cell.length_b   1.000
_cell.length_c   1.000
_cell.angle_alpha   90.00
_cell.angle_beta   90.00
_cell.angle_gamma   90.00
#
_symmetry.space_group_name_H-M   'P 1'
#
loop_
_entity.id
_entity.type
_entity.pdbx_description
1 polymer ?
#
loop_
_entity_poly.entity_id
_entity_poly.type
_entity_poly.pdbx_seq_one_letter_code
_entity_poly.pdbx_strand_id
1 'polypeptide(L)' 'MSQYELAHKLVELSHNDAVNRHQVARWERGRRIPGPYWRRWLAVALGIPAAMMHRALGRSRRQRLREALV' A
#
# COMPACT_ATOMS: atom_id res chain seq x y z
N MET A 1 -12.77 2.24 7.00
CA MET A 1 -12.31 3.16 5.94
C MET A 1 -12.45 2.46 4.61
N SER A 2 -13.11 3.09 3.64
CA SER A 2 -13.28 2.63 2.27
C SER A 2 -12.04 2.94 1.41
N GLN A 3 -11.97 2.35 0.22
CA GLN A 3 -10.89 2.61 -0.75
C GLN A 3 -10.85 4.07 -1.22
N TYR A 4 -12.01 4.74 -1.29
CA TYR A 4 -12.09 6.16 -1.63
C TYR A 4 -11.54 7.03 -0.50
N GLU A 5 -11.96 6.76 0.73
CA GLU A 5 -11.47 7.50 1.90
C GLU A 5 -9.97 7.33 2.07
N LEU A 6 -9.44 6.12 1.88
CA LEU A 6 -8.00 5.90 1.93
C LEU A 6 -7.25 6.62 0.80
N ALA A 7 -7.78 6.58 -0.43
CA ALA A 7 -7.18 7.33 -1.54
C ALA A 7 -7.15 8.84 -1.25
N HIS A 8 -8.26 9.41 -0.79
CA HIS A 8 -8.36 10.82 -0.43
C HIS A 8 -7.36 11.20 0.65
N LYS A 9 -7.31 10.43 1.74
CA LYS A 9 -6.37 10.64 2.85
C LYS A 9 -4.91 10.56 2.39
N LEU A 10 -4.59 9.70 1.42
CA LEU A 10 -3.25 9.64 0.85
C LEU A 10 -2.91 10.87 0.02
N VAL A 11 -3.86 11.41 -0.76
CA VAL A 11 -3.66 12.67 -1.49
C VAL A 11 -3.42 13.82 -0.51
N GLU A 12 -4.25 13.94 0.52
CA GLU A 12 -4.11 14.98 1.56
C GLU A 12 -2.74 14.91 2.27
N LEU A 13 -2.34 13.72 2.70
CA LEU A 13 -1.07 13.55 3.43
C LEU A 13 0.14 13.78 2.52
N SER A 14 0.10 13.24 1.30
CA SER A 14 1.25 13.24 0.39
C SER A 14 1.37 14.47 -0.48
N HIS A 15 0.30 15.28 -0.56
CA HIS A 15 0.13 16.37 -1.53
C HIS A 15 0.35 15.91 -2.97
N ASN A 16 0.01 14.65 -3.26
CA ASN A 16 0.20 14.01 -4.55
C ASN A 16 -1.09 13.29 -4.97
N ASP A 17 -1.71 13.75 -6.06
CA ASP A 17 -2.98 13.28 -6.59
C ASP A 17 -2.86 12.05 -7.51
N ALA A 18 -1.64 11.53 -7.71
CA ALA A 18 -1.41 10.37 -8.57
C ALA A 18 -2.02 9.06 -8.03
N VAL A 19 -2.45 9.04 -6.76
CA VAL A 19 -3.14 7.89 -6.15
C VAL A 19 -4.65 8.00 -6.25
N ASN A 20 -5.29 6.89 -6.60
CA ASN A 20 -6.75 6.80 -6.68
C ASN A 20 -7.26 5.47 -6.14
N ARG A 21 -8.59 5.35 -6.02
CA ARG A 21 -9.27 4.15 -5.49
C ARG A 21 -8.83 2.85 -6.19
N HIS A 22 -8.54 2.89 -7.49
CA HIS A 22 -8.21 1.68 -8.26
C HIS A 22 -6.82 1.17 -7.92
N GLN A 23 -5.89 2.10 -7.67
CA GLN A 23 -4.57 1.75 -7.17
C GLN A 23 -4.66 1.14 -5.77
N VAL A 24 -5.45 1.75 -4.87
CA VAL A 24 -5.71 1.21 -3.52
C VAL A 24 -6.30 -0.21 -3.60
N ALA A 25 -7.33 -0.40 -4.42
CA ALA A 25 -7.95 -1.71 -4.63
C ALA A 25 -6.99 -2.78 -5.17
N ARG A 26 -5.97 -2.39 -5.94
CA ARG A 26 -4.91 -3.31 -6.43
C ARG A 26 -3.93 -3.68 -5.31
N TRP A 27 -3.66 -2.77 -4.38
CA TRP A 27 -2.79 -3.05 -3.23
C TRP A 27 -3.46 -3.99 -2.24
N GLU A 28 -4.71 -3.73 -1.88
CA GLU A 28 -5.48 -4.55 -0.93
C GLU A 28 -5.65 -5.99 -1.42
N ARG A 29 -5.93 -6.16 -2.72
CA ARG A 29 -6.06 -7.48 -3.36
C ARG A 29 -4.71 -8.15 -3.65
N GLY A 30 -3.59 -7.54 -3.25
CA GLY A 30 -2.26 -8.06 -3.52
C GLY A 30 -1.84 -8.05 -5.00
N ARG A 31 -2.65 -7.50 -5.92
CA ARG A 31 -2.34 -7.44 -7.36
C ARG A 31 -1.13 -6.56 -7.67
N ARG A 32 -0.84 -5.57 -6.82
CA ARG A 32 0.37 -4.72 -6.92
C ARG A 32 0.95 -4.45 -5.54
N ILE A 33 2.28 -4.38 -5.42
CA ILE A 33 2.93 -3.88 -4.19
C ILE A 33 3.06 -2.36 -4.30
N PRO A 34 2.62 -1.56 -3.31
CA PRO A 34 2.91 -0.13 -3.30
C PRO A 34 4.43 0.12 -3.32
N GLY A 35 4.86 1.16 -4.04
CA GLY A 35 6.26 1.59 -4.06
C GLY A 35 6.69 2.20 -2.72
N PRO A 36 8.00 2.32 -2.43
CA PRO A 36 8.52 2.82 -1.14
C PRO A 36 7.89 4.15 -0.69
N TYR A 37 7.69 5.09 -1.62
CA TYR A 37 7.02 6.37 -1.37
C TYR A 37 5.62 6.18 -0.77
N TRP A 38 4.77 5.41 -1.45
CA TRP A 38 3.40 5.16 -0.99
C TRP A 38 3.33 4.34 0.30
N ARG A 39 4.32 3.49 0.59
CA ARG A 39 4.37 2.74 1.85
C ARG A 39 4.50 3.64 3.06
N ARG A 40 5.29 4.71 2.96
CA ARG A 40 5.43 5.71 4.02
C ARG A 40 4.07 6.35 4.32
N TRP A 41 3.38 6.84 3.28
CA TRP A 41 2.09 7.50 3.45
C TRP A 41 0.98 6.56 3.90
N LEU A 42 0.97 5.31 3.45
CA LEU A 42 0.05 4.29 3.94
C LEU A 42 0.28 4.00 5.44
N ALA A 43 1.54 3.96 5.90
CA ALA A 43 1.83 3.78 7.33
C ALA A 43 1.26 4.93 8.16
N VAL A 44 1.44 6.19 7.71
CA VAL A 44 0.86 7.38 8.35
C VAL A 44 -0.67 7.35 8.31
N ALA A 45 -1.27 7.07 7.15
CA ALA A 45 -2.72 7.05 6.95
C ALA A 45 -3.41 6.00 7.84
N LEU A 46 -2.78 4.84 8.03
CA LEU A 46 -3.28 3.74 8.85
C LEU A 46 -2.85 3.83 10.32
N GLY A 47 -2.03 4.81 10.69
CA GLY A 47 -1.54 4.97 12.07
C GLY A 47 -0.64 3.82 12.54
N ILE A 48 0.01 3.10 11.61
CA ILE A 48 0.89 1.97 11.95
C ILE A 48 2.36 2.35 11.81
N PRO A 49 3.28 1.82 12.65
CA PRO A 49 4.70 2.05 12.48
C PRO A 49 5.19 1.60 11.09
N ALA A 50 6.02 2.42 10.43
CA ALA A 50 6.56 2.11 9.10
C ALA A 50 7.32 0.77 9.06
N ALA A 51 7.97 0.39 10.16
CA ALA A 51 8.62 -0.91 10.31
C ALA A 51 7.64 -2.09 10.19
N MET A 52 6.43 -1.96 10.76
CA MET A 52 5.37 -2.97 10.67
C MET A 52 4.86 -3.08 9.23
N MET A 53 4.66 -1.94 8.57
CA MET A 53 4.28 -1.86 7.16
C MET A 53 5.32 -2.54 6.24
N HIS A 54 6.61 -2.27 6.45
CA HIS A 54 7.69 -2.89 5.68
C HIS A 54 7.75 -4.41 5.87
N ARG A 55 7.53 -4.91 7.10
CA ARG A 55 7.49 -6.35 7.39
C ARG A 55 6.31 -7.04 6.70
N ALA A 56 5.12 -6.45 6.76
CA ALA A 56 3.92 -6.99 6.11
C ALA A 56 4.11 -7.10 4.59
N LEU A 57 4.60 -6.04 3.94
CA LEU A 57 4.84 -6.03 2.50
C LEU A 57 6.01 -6.93 2.08
N GLY A 58 7.02 -7.10 2.94
CA GLY A 58 8.10 -8.05 2.74
C GLY A 58 7.59 -9.50 2.66
N ARG A 59 6.63 -9.87 3.51
CA ARG A 59 5.96 -11.19 3.46
C ARG A 59 5.19 -11.36 2.16
N SER A 60 4.39 -10.36 1.75
CA SER A 60 3.64 -10.41 0.49
C SER A 60 4.53 -10.49 -0.77
N ARG A 61 5.73 -9.87 -0.75
CA ARG A 61 6.70 -9.99 -1.85
C ARG A 61 7.27 -11.40 -1.93
N ARG A 62 7.68 -11.99 -0.80
CA ARG A 62 8.22 -13.35 -0.75
C ARG A 62 7.18 -14.39 -1.17
N GLN A 63 5.93 -14.22 -0.75
CA GLN A 63 4.83 -15.11 -1.15
C GLN A 63 4.65 -15.12 -2.67
N ARG A 64 4.66 -13.95 -3.33
CA ARG A 64 4.59 -13.87 -4.80
C ARG A 64 5.75 -14.51 -5.52
N LEU A 65 6.98 -14.33 -5.00
CA LEU A 65 8.14 -14.98 -5.60
C LEU A 65 8.04 -16.49 -5.50
N ARG A 66 7.45 -17.02 -4.41
CA ARG A 66 7.18 -18.45 -4.27
C ARG A 66 6.11 -18.93 -5.25
N GLU A 67 5.00 -18.21 -5.39
CA GLU A 67 3.92 -18.54 -6.33
C GLU A 67 4.35 -18.47 -7.80
N ALA A 68 5.35 -17.66 -8.15
CA ALA A 68 5.86 -17.55 -9.52
C ALA A 68 6.91 -18.62 -9.89
N LEU A 69 7.40 -19.39 -8.91
CA LEU A 69 8.44 -20.41 -9.08
C LEU A 69 7.91 -21.85 -8.99
N VAL A 70 6.59 -22.02 -8.88
CA VAL A 70 5.86 -23.30 -8.84
C VAL A 70 4.92 -23.36 -10.04
#